data_AF-A0A3M0Y3H0-F1
#
_entry.id   AF-A0A3M0Y3H0-F1
#
_cell.length_a   1.000
_cell.length_b   1.000
_cell.length_c   1.000
_cell.angle_alpha   90.00
_cell.angle_beta   90.00
_cell.angle_gamma   90.00
#
_symmetry.space_group_name_H-M   'P 1'
#
loop_
_entity.id
_entity.type
_entity.pdbx_description
1 polymer ?
#
loop_
_entity_poly.entity_id
_entity_poly.type
_entity_poly.pdbx_seq_one_letter_code
_entity_poly.pdbx_strand_id
1 'polypeptide(L)'
;RRRQLESKRQKIYSQELNQLHAHLSRFRNEQGHLVDLLQYLQQFLASGRIQLGDREFSHVVTLLRGWHISGNSGDIEKKLKRLVNNVKRRHLENFSRQHKKAFHRQWQAFCTAEMDAASFLQNFVHLAEAEGLELELDKELQELLTFQKHLLMLRGRGFVKELEAFLHEASRQLAKTPQELKLIQAFERLDNLEHLARLEWTLAQMQAYHRHPQAFKVLMGTKSELLEAPLQFYQLVRKRDTAMLENLKKILQTQKVQAIAVLAGGFHAEGLKEGFNKLGVSYVLITPRIKSFKGQKTYHRVMQGELSYRTYLRTTFYDAFIRHASEQLVADWEPREFRENLITWRNELIRQLALKQRLTELGRYLPYLEWIYERYVRRRGHELTVSTSQKARIAQEIVDGIGQYQREML
;
A
#
# COMPACT_ATOMS: atom_id res chain seq x y z
N ARG A 1 -23.05 -14.95 17.39
CA ARG A 1 -23.92 -14.90 16.20
C ARG A 1 -23.51 -15.88 15.11
N ARG A 2 -22.23 -15.91 14.67
CA ARG A 2 -21.72 -16.83 13.62
C ARG A 2 -22.19 -18.28 13.76
N ARG A 3 -22.02 -18.90 14.93
CA ARG A 3 -22.50 -20.29 15.21
C ARG A 3 -23.99 -20.51 14.92
N GLN A 4 -24.84 -19.52 15.20
CA GLN A 4 -26.28 -19.61 14.89
C GLN A 4 -26.53 -19.57 13.38
N LEU A 5 -25.80 -18.74 12.64
CA LEU A 5 -25.89 -18.70 11.18
C LEU A 5 -25.34 -19.99 10.56
N GLU A 6 -24.25 -20.55 11.08
CA GLU A 6 -23.71 -21.85 10.64
C GLU A 6 -24.71 -22.99 10.82
N SER A 7 -25.42 -23.06 11.96
CA SER A 7 -26.47 -24.06 12.16
C SER A 7 -27.63 -23.90 11.16
N LYS A 8 -28.03 -22.65 10.84
CA LYS A 8 -29.03 -22.38 9.80
C LYS A 8 -28.51 -22.73 8.42
N ARG A 9 -27.24 -22.45 8.13
CA ARG A 9 -26.58 -22.71 6.86
C ARG A 9 -26.67 -24.18 6.47
N GLN A 10 -26.33 -25.08 7.40
CA GLN A 10 -26.40 -26.52 7.16
C GLN A 10 -27.79 -27.02 6.75
N LYS A 11 -28.86 -26.31 7.15
CA LYS A 11 -30.26 -26.66 6.83
C LYS A 11 -30.80 -25.97 5.58
N ILE A 12 -30.32 -24.75 5.29
CA ILE A 12 -30.90 -23.87 4.26
C ILE A 12 -30.08 -23.89 2.98
N TYR A 13 -28.75 -23.93 3.05
CA TYR A 13 -27.90 -23.95 1.87
C TYR A 13 -28.00 -25.29 1.15
N SER A 14 -28.07 -25.22 -0.17
CA SER A 14 -27.77 -26.31 -1.08
C SER A 14 -26.35 -26.85 -0.86
N GLN A 15 -26.12 -28.08 -1.34
CA GLN A 15 -24.83 -28.75 -1.18
C GLN A 15 -23.68 -27.92 -1.78
N GLU A 16 -23.89 -27.35 -2.97
CA GLU A 16 -22.87 -26.57 -3.67
C GLU A 16 -22.52 -25.29 -2.92
N LEU A 17 -23.54 -24.55 -2.46
CA LEU A 17 -23.34 -23.33 -1.68
C LEU A 17 -22.69 -23.61 -0.32
N ASN A 18 -23.01 -24.76 0.30
CA ASN A 18 -22.36 -25.22 1.52
C ASN A 18 -20.88 -25.54 1.32
N GLN A 19 -20.51 -26.14 0.20
CA GLN A 19 -19.12 -26.43 -0.14
C GLN A 19 -18.35 -25.12 -0.39
N LEU A 20 -18.90 -24.20 -1.20
CA LEU A 20 -18.27 -22.90 -1.44
C LEU A 20 -18.04 -22.15 -0.12
N HIS A 21 -19.06 -22.08 0.74
CA HIS A 21 -18.94 -21.44 2.05
C HIS A 21 -17.86 -22.09 2.93
N ALA A 22 -17.71 -23.42 2.88
CA ALA A 22 -16.67 -24.12 3.63
C ALA A 22 -15.26 -23.75 3.13
N HIS A 23 -15.04 -23.72 1.81
CA HIS A 23 -13.76 -23.28 1.22
C HIS A 23 -13.45 -21.82 1.56
N LEU A 24 -14.46 -20.94 1.44
CA LEU A 24 -14.35 -19.53 1.82
C LEU A 24 -13.99 -19.35 3.29
N SER A 25 -14.68 -20.07 4.18
CA SER A 25 -14.43 -20.00 5.62
C SER A 25 -13.02 -20.49 5.96
N ARG A 26 -12.53 -21.55 5.32
CA ARG A 26 -11.16 -22.02 5.51
C ARG A 26 -10.15 -20.98 5.05
N PHE A 27 -10.34 -20.40 3.87
CA PHE A 27 -9.47 -19.36 3.34
C PHE A 27 -9.41 -18.13 4.25
N ARG A 28 -10.57 -17.58 4.66
CA ARG A 28 -10.65 -16.38 5.49
C ARG A 28 -10.13 -16.57 6.92
N ASN A 29 -10.21 -17.78 7.45
CA ASN A 29 -9.66 -18.13 8.76
C ASN A 29 -8.20 -18.60 8.68
N GLU A 30 -7.51 -18.41 7.54
CA GLU A 30 -6.12 -18.81 7.33
C GLU A 30 -5.87 -20.33 7.51
N GLN A 31 -6.92 -21.15 7.36
CA GLN A 31 -6.89 -22.62 7.43
C GLN A 31 -6.82 -23.29 6.04
N GLY A 32 -6.60 -22.50 4.99
CA GLY A 32 -6.44 -22.96 3.62
C GLY A 32 -5.61 -21.97 2.81
N HIS A 33 -5.01 -22.44 1.73
CA HIS A 33 -4.20 -21.59 0.87
C HIS A 33 -5.07 -20.93 -0.20
N LEU A 34 -4.66 -19.75 -0.68
CA LEU A 34 -5.31 -19.09 -1.82
C LEU A 34 -5.41 -20.04 -3.03
N VAL A 35 -4.38 -20.86 -3.24
CA VAL A 35 -4.32 -21.87 -4.29
C VAL A 35 -5.49 -22.85 -4.21
N ASP A 36 -5.79 -23.39 -3.03
CA ASP A 36 -6.89 -24.35 -2.84
C ASP A 36 -8.24 -23.73 -3.22
N LEU A 37 -8.44 -22.46 -2.83
CA LEU A 37 -9.64 -21.70 -3.17
C LEU A 37 -9.73 -21.46 -4.67
N LEU A 38 -8.65 -21.02 -5.32
CA LEU A 38 -8.64 -20.78 -6.75
C LEU A 38 -8.91 -22.07 -7.55
N GLN A 39 -8.29 -23.19 -7.15
CA GLN A 39 -8.55 -24.49 -7.77
C GLN A 39 -10.01 -24.90 -7.65
N TYR A 40 -10.62 -24.71 -6.47
CA TYR A 40 -12.03 -24.98 -6.26
C TYR A 40 -12.92 -24.10 -7.15
N LEU A 41 -12.67 -22.79 -7.21
CA LEU A 41 -13.44 -21.84 -8.03
C LEU A 41 -13.33 -22.13 -9.52
N GLN A 42 -12.16 -22.59 -9.98
CA GLN A 42 -11.94 -23.00 -11.37
C GLN A 42 -12.91 -24.12 -11.79
N GLN A 43 -13.17 -25.09 -10.92
CA GLN A 43 -14.11 -26.19 -11.21
C GLN A 43 -15.55 -25.67 -11.43
N PHE A 44 -15.95 -24.63 -10.71
CA PHE A 44 -17.26 -23.99 -10.88
C PHE A 44 -17.35 -23.20 -12.19
N LEU A 45 -16.28 -22.52 -12.57
CA LEU A 45 -16.22 -21.83 -13.86
C LEU A 45 -16.24 -22.81 -15.03
N ALA A 46 -15.45 -23.88 -14.96
CA ALA A 46 -15.40 -24.90 -16.01
C ALA A 46 -16.73 -25.62 -16.20
N SER A 47 -17.52 -25.78 -15.14
CA SER A 47 -18.86 -26.38 -15.22
C SER A 47 -19.96 -25.42 -15.70
N GLY A 48 -19.62 -24.15 -16.00
CA GLY A 48 -20.59 -23.14 -16.44
C GLY A 48 -21.60 -22.72 -15.38
N ARG A 49 -21.40 -23.13 -14.12
CA ARG A 49 -22.31 -22.83 -12.99
C ARG A 49 -22.22 -21.39 -12.52
N ILE A 50 -21.11 -20.73 -12.81
CA ILE A 50 -20.89 -19.31 -12.57
C ILE A 50 -20.55 -18.69 -13.92
N GLN A 51 -21.33 -17.70 -14.34
CA GLN A 51 -21.05 -16.90 -15.53
C GLN A 51 -20.44 -15.57 -15.10
N LEU A 52 -19.30 -15.22 -15.67
CA LEU A 52 -18.62 -13.96 -15.35
C LEU A 52 -18.45 -13.12 -16.60
N GLY A 53 -18.69 -11.82 -16.45
CA GLY A 53 -18.22 -10.84 -17.43
C GLY A 53 -16.71 -10.73 -17.33
N ASP A 54 -16.00 -11.03 -18.43
CA ASP A 54 -14.53 -10.97 -18.51
C ASP A 54 -13.93 -9.60 -18.11
N ARG A 55 -14.74 -8.53 -18.15
CA ARG A 55 -14.30 -7.17 -17.84
C ARG A 55 -14.34 -6.81 -16.36
N GLU A 56 -15.20 -7.44 -15.56
CA GLU A 56 -15.43 -7.04 -14.16
C GLU A 56 -14.45 -7.71 -13.19
N PHE A 57 -13.99 -8.93 -13.53
CA PHE A 57 -13.09 -9.75 -12.73
C PHE A 57 -11.86 -10.20 -13.51
N SER A 58 -11.26 -9.30 -14.29
CA SER A 58 -10.20 -9.64 -15.25
C SER A 58 -8.98 -10.30 -14.60
N HIS A 59 -8.56 -9.87 -13.42
CA HIS A 59 -7.40 -10.43 -12.72
C HIS A 59 -7.71 -11.81 -12.13
N VAL A 60 -8.86 -11.96 -11.45
CA VAL A 60 -9.29 -13.23 -10.85
C VAL A 60 -9.52 -14.26 -11.93
N VAL A 61 -10.23 -13.90 -13.01
CA VAL A 61 -10.48 -14.80 -14.14
C VAL A 61 -9.19 -15.20 -14.83
N THR A 62 -8.25 -14.27 -15.02
CA THR A 62 -6.93 -14.62 -15.57
C THR A 62 -6.22 -15.61 -14.67
N LEU A 63 -6.24 -15.41 -13.34
CA LEU A 63 -5.61 -16.36 -12.43
C LEU A 63 -6.23 -17.75 -12.49
N LEU A 64 -7.56 -17.82 -12.51
CA LEU A 64 -8.29 -19.08 -12.57
C LEU A 64 -8.04 -19.82 -13.90
N ARG A 65 -7.90 -19.09 -15.01
CA ARG A 65 -7.56 -19.66 -16.33
C ARG A 65 -6.09 -20.11 -16.38
N GLY A 66 -5.16 -19.25 -15.96
CA GLY A 66 -3.73 -19.54 -15.99
C GLY A 66 -3.29 -20.60 -15.00
N TRP A 67 -4.07 -20.86 -13.95
CA TRP A 67 -3.82 -21.99 -13.05
C TRP A 67 -3.88 -23.33 -13.79
N HIS A 68 -4.82 -23.50 -14.73
CA HIS A 68 -4.93 -24.73 -15.53
C HIS A 68 -3.64 -25.06 -16.27
N ILE A 69 -2.99 -24.01 -16.76
CA ILE A 69 -1.75 -24.07 -17.54
C ILE A 69 -0.62 -24.56 -16.61
N SER A 70 -0.51 -24.02 -15.40
CA SER A 70 0.51 -24.46 -14.43
C SER A 70 0.40 -25.93 -14.01
N GLY A 71 -0.81 -26.50 -14.00
CA GLY A 71 -1.05 -27.93 -13.70
C GLY A 71 -0.50 -28.89 -14.78
N ASN A 72 -0.30 -28.43 -16.02
CA ASN A 72 0.30 -29.17 -17.13
C ASN A 72 1.76 -28.74 -17.37
N SER A 73 2.52 -28.46 -16.31
CA SER A 73 3.89 -27.94 -16.38
C SER A 73 4.80 -28.70 -17.34
N GLY A 74 4.68 -30.04 -17.39
CA GLY A 74 5.52 -30.88 -18.24
C GLY A 74 5.31 -30.68 -19.75
N ASP A 75 4.11 -30.36 -20.22
CA ASP A 75 3.87 -30.11 -21.66
C ASP A 75 4.34 -28.70 -22.07
N ILE A 76 4.08 -27.73 -21.20
CA ILE A 76 4.53 -26.34 -21.38
C ILE A 76 6.04 -26.25 -21.41
N GLU A 77 6.73 -26.93 -20.49
CA GLU A 77 8.19 -26.97 -20.51
C GLU A 77 8.72 -27.55 -21.82
N LYS A 78 8.09 -28.60 -22.35
CA LYS A 78 8.48 -29.19 -23.64
C LYS A 78 8.27 -28.19 -24.79
N LYS A 79 7.12 -27.50 -24.83
CA LYS A 79 6.83 -26.46 -25.83
C LYS A 79 7.83 -25.30 -25.74
N LEU A 80 8.09 -24.82 -24.54
CA LEU A 80 9.05 -23.75 -24.27
C LEU A 80 10.48 -24.15 -24.66
N LYS A 81 10.91 -25.38 -24.32
CA LYS A 81 12.22 -25.92 -24.73
C LYS A 81 12.33 -26.00 -26.25
N ARG A 82 11.27 -26.40 -26.96
CA ARG A 82 11.24 -26.41 -28.45
C ARG A 82 11.37 -25.01 -29.03
N LEU A 83 10.60 -24.05 -28.52
CA LEU A 83 10.66 -22.64 -28.93
C LEU A 83 12.09 -22.09 -28.76
N VAL A 84 12.66 -22.25 -27.56
CA VAL A 84 14.01 -21.77 -27.25
C VAL A 84 15.07 -22.42 -28.14
N ASN A 85 14.99 -23.73 -28.37
CA ASN A 85 15.94 -24.43 -29.24
C ASN A 85 15.87 -23.95 -30.69
N ASN A 86 14.67 -23.60 -31.18
CA ASN A 86 14.50 -23.03 -32.51
C ASN A 86 15.19 -21.65 -32.63
N VAL A 87 14.97 -20.77 -31.66
CA VAL A 87 15.63 -19.46 -31.61
C VAL A 87 17.14 -19.60 -31.43
N LYS A 88 17.58 -20.53 -30.57
CA LYS A 88 18.99 -20.82 -30.34
C LYS A 88 19.72 -21.18 -31.63
N ARG A 89 19.10 -22.03 -32.46
CA ARG A 89 19.69 -22.49 -33.73
C ARG A 89 19.73 -21.39 -34.81
N ARG A 90 18.73 -20.51 -34.84
CA ARG A 90 18.54 -19.55 -35.95
C ARG A 90 19.06 -18.14 -35.66
N HIS A 91 19.01 -17.70 -34.42
CA HIS A 91 19.17 -16.29 -34.08
C HIS A 91 20.19 -16.02 -32.98
N LEU A 92 20.52 -16.99 -32.12
CA LEU A 92 21.37 -16.73 -30.96
C LEU A 92 22.72 -16.15 -31.36
N GLU A 93 23.30 -16.55 -32.49
CA GLU A 93 24.58 -16.01 -32.94
C GLU A 93 24.57 -14.50 -33.22
N ASN A 94 23.40 -13.96 -33.57
CA ASN A 94 23.24 -12.54 -33.85
C ASN A 94 23.00 -11.70 -32.58
N PHE A 95 22.77 -12.34 -31.43
CA PHE A 95 22.55 -11.60 -30.18
C PHE A 95 23.85 -10.89 -29.77
N SER A 96 23.69 -9.71 -29.18
CA SER A 96 24.80 -9.03 -28.52
C SER A 96 25.46 -9.92 -27.45
N ARG A 97 26.76 -9.71 -27.19
CA ARG A 97 27.50 -10.48 -26.18
C ARG A 97 26.82 -10.43 -24.80
N GLN A 98 26.24 -9.28 -24.43
CA GLN A 98 25.52 -9.10 -23.18
C GLN A 98 24.23 -9.92 -23.14
N HIS A 99 23.43 -9.88 -24.22
CA HIS A 99 22.18 -10.64 -24.30
C HIS A 99 22.42 -12.15 -24.42
N LYS A 100 23.46 -12.61 -25.13
CA LYS A 100 23.90 -14.03 -25.11
C LYS A 100 24.17 -14.51 -23.68
N LYS A 101 24.89 -13.71 -22.89
CA LYS A 101 25.19 -14.03 -21.47
C LYS A 101 23.92 -14.07 -20.61
N ALA A 102 23.02 -13.10 -20.79
CA ALA A 102 21.74 -13.06 -20.08
C ALA A 102 20.87 -14.27 -20.43
N PHE A 103 20.75 -14.60 -21.71
CA PHE A 103 20.05 -15.77 -22.22
C PHE A 103 20.56 -17.05 -21.56
N HIS A 104 21.87 -17.32 -21.64
CA HIS A 104 22.44 -18.56 -21.07
C HIS A 104 22.21 -18.69 -19.57
N ARG A 105 22.32 -17.58 -18.82
CA ARG A 105 22.05 -17.57 -17.38
C ARG A 105 20.59 -17.94 -17.08
N GLN A 106 19.65 -17.29 -17.75
CA GLN A 106 18.22 -17.53 -17.55
C GLN A 106 17.84 -18.95 -17.99
N TRP A 107 18.39 -19.41 -19.12
CA TRP A 107 18.17 -20.76 -19.63
C TRP A 107 18.70 -21.84 -18.69
N GLN A 108 19.88 -21.63 -18.10
CA GLN A 108 20.43 -22.54 -17.10
C GLN A 108 19.54 -22.59 -15.87
N ALA A 109 19.16 -21.43 -15.31
CA ALA A 109 18.27 -21.35 -14.15
C ALA A 109 16.92 -22.04 -14.38
N PHE A 110 16.36 -21.91 -15.59
CA PHE A 110 15.15 -22.64 -15.98
C PHE A 110 15.39 -24.15 -16.05
N CYS A 111 16.48 -24.59 -16.69
CA CYS A 111 16.81 -26.02 -16.80
C CYS A 111 17.10 -26.68 -15.44
N THR A 112 17.63 -25.92 -14.47
CA THR A 112 17.91 -26.39 -13.11
C THR A 112 16.75 -26.17 -12.13
N ALA A 113 15.58 -25.75 -12.63
CA ALA A 113 14.38 -25.44 -11.84
C ALA A 113 14.57 -24.33 -10.78
N GLU A 114 15.61 -23.49 -10.91
CA GLU A 114 15.78 -22.25 -10.13
C GLU A 114 14.85 -21.13 -10.62
N MET A 115 14.30 -21.26 -11.83
CA MET A 115 13.37 -20.33 -12.45
C MET A 115 12.18 -21.09 -13.03
N ASP A 116 10.96 -20.64 -12.75
CA ASP A 116 9.75 -21.24 -13.31
C ASP A 116 9.56 -20.88 -14.80
N ALA A 117 8.76 -21.69 -15.51
CA ALA A 117 8.52 -21.53 -16.94
C ALA A 117 7.92 -20.17 -17.33
N ALA A 118 7.07 -19.58 -16.49
CA ALA A 118 6.40 -18.33 -16.78
C ALA A 118 7.37 -17.14 -16.66
N SER A 119 8.15 -17.12 -15.59
CA SER A 119 9.25 -16.16 -15.39
C SER A 119 10.30 -16.26 -16.49
N PHE A 120 10.70 -17.48 -16.87
CA PHE A 120 11.65 -17.69 -17.95
C PHE A 120 11.09 -17.21 -19.30
N LEU A 121 9.86 -17.59 -19.66
CA LEU A 121 9.22 -17.17 -20.91
C LEU A 121 9.13 -15.64 -21.02
N GLN A 122 8.73 -14.95 -19.94
CA GLN A 122 8.66 -13.49 -19.94
C GLN A 122 10.03 -12.84 -20.19
N ASN A 123 11.06 -13.32 -19.49
CA ASN A 123 12.42 -12.81 -19.66
C ASN A 123 12.93 -13.08 -21.08
N PHE A 124 12.63 -14.26 -21.62
CA PHE A 124 13.04 -14.67 -22.96
C PHE A 124 12.37 -13.82 -24.05
N VAL A 125 11.06 -13.54 -23.93
CA VAL A 125 10.34 -12.63 -24.84
C VAL A 125 10.94 -11.23 -24.80
N HIS A 126 11.18 -10.69 -23.62
CA HIS A 126 11.77 -9.35 -23.49
C HIS A 126 13.18 -9.27 -24.10
N LEU A 127 13.97 -10.34 -23.95
CA LEU A 127 15.29 -10.44 -24.54
C LEU A 127 15.24 -10.52 -26.08
N ALA A 128 14.28 -11.28 -26.64
CA ALA A 128 14.08 -11.38 -28.07
C ALA A 128 13.63 -10.03 -28.67
N GLU A 129 12.68 -9.35 -28.03
CA GLU A 129 12.23 -8.01 -28.42
C GLU A 129 13.38 -6.99 -28.44
N ALA A 130 14.28 -7.04 -27.45
CA ALA A 130 15.45 -6.17 -27.37
C ALA A 130 16.48 -6.40 -28.50
N GLU A 131 16.44 -7.58 -29.13
CA GLU A 131 17.25 -7.95 -30.30
C GLU A 131 16.45 -7.81 -31.61
N GLY A 132 15.26 -7.20 -31.58
CA GLY A 132 14.40 -6.98 -32.75
C GLY A 132 13.76 -8.26 -33.30
N LEU A 133 13.61 -9.29 -32.46
CA LEU A 133 13.02 -10.58 -32.84
C LEU A 133 11.58 -10.68 -32.33
N GLU A 134 10.65 -10.89 -33.26
CA GLU A 134 9.28 -11.25 -32.93
C GLU A 134 9.16 -12.77 -32.75
N LEU A 135 8.72 -13.19 -31.56
CA LEU A 135 8.52 -14.60 -31.26
C LEU A 135 7.09 -15.03 -31.59
N GLU A 136 6.95 -16.04 -32.45
CA GLU A 136 5.69 -16.73 -32.65
C GLU A 136 5.41 -17.67 -31.46
N LEU A 137 4.59 -17.19 -30.53
CA LEU A 137 4.14 -17.98 -29.38
C LEU A 137 2.85 -18.72 -29.74
N ASP A 138 2.80 -20.01 -29.42
CA ASP A 138 1.53 -20.75 -29.48
C ASP A 138 0.54 -20.24 -28.42
N LYS A 139 -0.73 -20.64 -28.54
CA LYS A 139 -1.81 -20.16 -27.67
C LYS A 139 -1.51 -20.38 -26.17
N GLU A 140 -0.93 -21.51 -25.80
CA GLU A 140 -0.66 -21.83 -24.40
C GLU A 140 0.49 -21.01 -23.83
N LEU A 141 1.55 -20.78 -24.61
CA LEU A 141 2.64 -19.89 -24.22
C LEU A 141 2.18 -18.43 -24.15
N GLN A 142 1.30 -17.99 -25.06
CA GLN A 142 0.67 -16.66 -24.98
C GLN A 142 -0.16 -16.50 -23.71
N GLU A 143 -0.97 -17.50 -23.35
CA GLU A 143 -1.77 -17.50 -22.13
C GLU A 143 -0.86 -17.52 -20.87
N LEU A 144 0.22 -18.30 -20.87
CA LEU A 144 1.21 -18.32 -19.78
C LEU A 144 1.89 -16.96 -19.60
N LEU A 145 2.30 -16.33 -20.71
CA LEU A 145 2.92 -15.00 -20.69
C LEU A 145 1.93 -13.94 -20.18
N THR A 146 0.67 -14.01 -20.62
CA THR A 146 -0.40 -13.12 -20.17
C THR A 146 -0.65 -13.29 -18.68
N PHE A 147 -0.72 -14.53 -18.20
CA PHE A 147 -0.86 -14.86 -16.79
C PHE A 147 0.30 -14.29 -15.96
N GLN A 148 1.56 -14.46 -16.41
CA GLN A 148 2.72 -13.90 -15.71
C GLN A 148 2.70 -12.36 -15.66
N LYS A 149 2.38 -11.71 -16.79
CA LYS A 149 2.21 -10.25 -16.85
C LYS A 149 1.14 -9.80 -15.87
N HIS A 150 0.01 -10.51 -15.79
CA HIS A 150 -1.05 -10.19 -14.85
C HIS A 150 -0.62 -10.41 -13.40
N LEU A 151 0.04 -11.52 -13.06
CA LEU A 151 0.61 -11.78 -11.73
C LEU A 151 1.51 -10.64 -11.25
N LEU A 152 2.37 -10.12 -12.12
CA LEU A 152 3.23 -8.98 -11.80
C LEU A 152 2.45 -7.67 -11.63
N MET A 153 1.34 -7.51 -12.37
CA MET A 153 0.43 -6.37 -12.26
C MET A 153 -0.53 -6.47 -11.07
N LEU A 154 -0.70 -7.65 -10.45
CA LEU A 154 -1.55 -7.82 -9.27
C LEU A 154 -1.04 -6.93 -8.14
N ARG A 155 -1.65 -5.76 -8.03
CA ARG A 155 -1.56 -4.93 -6.83
C ARG A 155 -2.33 -5.67 -5.76
N GLY A 156 -1.65 -6.21 -4.74
CA GLY A 156 -2.25 -7.09 -3.73
C GLY A 156 -3.60 -6.60 -3.17
N ARG A 157 -3.79 -5.28 -3.00
CA ARG A 157 -5.10 -4.71 -2.58
C ARG A 157 -6.18 -4.73 -3.65
N GLY A 158 -5.84 -4.46 -4.90
CA GLY A 158 -6.79 -4.49 -6.03
C GLY A 158 -7.27 -5.91 -6.29
N PHE A 159 -6.34 -6.86 -6.31
CA PHE A 159 -6.66 -8.28 -6.46
C PHE A 159 -7.57 -8.81 -5.35
N VAL A 160 -7.25 -8.54 -4.08
CA VAL A 160 -8.08 -9.00 -2.96
C VAL A 160 -9.49 -8.39 -3.03
N LYS A 161 -9.61 -7.11 -3.37
CA LYS A 161 -10.91 -6.46 -3.57
C LYS A 161 -11.72 -7.13 -4.67
N GLU A 162 -11.08 -7.43 -5.79
CA GLU A 162 -11.70 -8.12 -6.92
C GLU A 162 -12.08 -9.56 -6.57
N LEU A 163 -11.23 -10.29 -5.87
CA LEU A 163 -11.49 -11.64 -5.39
C LEU A 163 -12.71 -11.66 -4.46
N GLU A 164 -12.78 -10.76 -3.48
CA GLU A 164 -13.94 -10.67 -2.58
C GLU A 164 -15.23 -10.33 -3.34
N ALA A 165 -15.17 -9.41 -4.31
CA ALA A 165 -16.32 -9.09 -5.17
C ALA A 165 -16.75 -10.30 -6.02
N PHE A 166 -15.78 -11.03 -6.57
CA PHE A 166 -16.02 -12.26 -7.32
C PHE A 166 -16.68 -13.34 -6.44
N LEU A 167 -16.15 -13.57 -5.22
CA LEU A 167 -16.67 -14.58 -4.29
C LEU A 167 -18.10 -14.27 -3.86
N HIS A 168 -18.41 -12.99 -3.69
CA HIS A 168 -19.73 -12.50 -3.39
C HIS A 168 -20.71 -12.77 -4.54
N GLU A 169 -20.30 -12.47 -5.77
CA GLU A 169 -21.12 -12.74 -6.96
C GLU A 169 -21.31 -14.24 -7.19
N ALA A 170 -20.25 -15.04 -7.05
CA ALA A 170 -20.28 -16.50 -7.11
C ALA A 170 -21.30 -17.08 -6.11
N SER A 171 -21.30 -16.60 -4.87
CA SER A 171 -22.23 -17.04 -3.83
C SER A 171 -23.68 -16.71 -4.20
N ARG A 172 -23.93 -15.54 -4.80
CA ARG A 172 -25.26 -15.12 -5.24
C ARG A 172 -25.78 -15.94 -6.41
N GLN A 173 -24.94 -16.21 -7.42
CA GLN A 173 -25.33 -17.04 -8.57
C GLN A 173 -25.64 -18.48 -8.17
N LEU A 174 -24.97 -19.01 -7.14
CA LEU A 174 -25.24 -20.34 -6.60
C LEU A 174 -26.48 -20.40 -5.69
N ALA A 175 -27.04 -19.27 -5.27
CA ALA A 175 -28.24 -19.25 -4.44
C ALA A 175 -29.47 -19.61 -5.29
N LYS A 176 -30.13 -20.73 -4.95
CA LYS A 176 -31.32 -21.26 -5.63
C LYS A 176 -32.61 -20.73 -5.01
N THR A 177 -32.58 -20.26 -3.75
CA THR A 177 -33.76 -19.81 -3.01
C THR A 177 -33.59 -18.41 -2.38
N PRO A 178 -34.69 -17.68 -2.15
CA PRO A 178 -34.65 -16.41 -1.41
C PRO A 178 -34.11 -16.54 0.02
N GLN A 179 -34.24 -17.72 0.64
CA GLN A 179 -33.75 -17.97 1.99
C GLN A 179 -32.22 -18.10 2.02
N GLU A 180 -31.63 -18.78 1.03
CA GLU A 180 -30.18 -18.84 0.84
C GLU A 180 -29.60 -17.45 0.65
N LEU A 181 -30.19 -16.63 -0.23
CA LEU A 181 -29.74 -15.27 -0.48
C LEU A 181 -29.80 -14.40 0.78
N LYS A 182 -30.88 -14.50 1.57
CA LYS A 182 -30.99 -13.79 2.86
C LYS A 182 -29.89 -14.21 3.83
N LEU A 183 -29.52 -15.49 3.84
CA LEU A 183 -28.49 -16.02 4.73
C LEU A 183 -27.07 -15.65 4.25
N ILE A 184 -26.80 -15.64 2.94
CA ILE A 184 -25.57 -15.09 2.35
C ILE A 184 -25.36 -13.64 2.80
N GLN A 185 -26.38 -12.79 2.62
CA GLN A 185 -26.33 -11.39 3.06
C GLN A 185 -26.13 -11.25 4.57
N ALA A 186 -26.64 -12.20 5.38
CA ALA A 186 -26.43 -12.18 6.82
C ALA A 186 -24.97 -12.48 7.19
N PHE A 187 -24.30 -13.40 6.47
CA PHE A 187 -22.87 -13.66 6.62
C PHE A 187 -22.02 -12.48 6.16
N GLU A 188 -22.30 -11.90 4.99
CA GLU A 188 -21.58 -10.71 4.49
C GLU A 188 -21.62 -9.55 5.51
N ARG A 189 -22.79 -9.28 6.07
CA ARG A 189 -22.95 -8.25 7.11
C ARG A 189 -22.20 -8.63 8.39
N LEU A 190 -22.18 -9.90 8.77
CA LEU A 190 -21.43 -10.35 9.94
C LEU A 190 -19.92 -10.22 9.73
N ASP A 191 -19.39 -10.59 8.57
CA ASP A 191 -17.98 -10.40 8.20
C ASP A 191 -17.62 -8.90 8.25
N ASN A 192 -18.52 -8.05 7.75
CA ASN A 192 -18.37 -6.59 7.83
C ASN A 192 -18.31 -6.11 9.30
N LEU A 193 -19.15 -6.62 10.21
CA LEU A 193 -19.05 -6.30 11.65
C LEU A 193 -17.78 -6.84 12.32
N GLU A 194 -17.24 -7.97 11.86
CA GLU A 194 -15.96 -8.48 12.36
C GLU A 194 -14.79 -7.59 11.92
N HIS A 195 -14.79 -7.12 10.67
CA HIS A 195 -13.83 -6.11 10.21
C HIS A 195 -13.97 -4.79 10.97
N LEU A 196 -15.20 -4.36 11.32
CA LEU A 196 -15.43 -3.19 12.18
C LEU A 196 -14.69 -3.37 13.51
N ALA A 197 -14.93 -4.50 14.18
CA ALA A 197 -14.37 -4.77 15.50
C ALA A 197 -12.84 -4.81 15.49
N ARG A 198 -12.23 -5.17 14.36
CA ARG A 198 -10.77 -5.18 14.15
C ARG A 198 -10.20 -3.85 13.66
N LEU A 199 -11.03 -2.84 13.41
CA LEU A 199 -10.65 -1.58 12.76
C LEU A 199 -10.03 -1.81 11.36
N GLU A 200 -10.62 -2.74 10.62
CA GLU A 200 -10.22 -3.13 9.26
C GLU A 200 -11.29 -2.79 8.21
N TRP A 201 -12.29 -1.96 8.54
CA TRP A 201 -13.22 -1.48 7.53
C TRP A 201 -12.49 -0.82 6.37
N THR A 202 -13.06 -1.04 5.20
CA THR A 202 -12.86 -0.24 3.99
C THR A 202 -13.94 0.84 3.89
N LEU A 203 -13.70 1.85 3.06
CA LEU A 203 -14.70 2.89 2.78
C LEU A 203 -16.02 2.28 2.26
N ALA A 204 -15.95 1.25 1.41
CA ALA A 204 -17.11 0.56 0.86
C ALA A 204 -17.93 -0.17 1.95
N GLN A 205 -17.26 -0.87 2.87
CA GLN A 205 -17.93 -1.55 4.00
C GLN A 205 -18.61 -0.55 4.92
N MET A 206 -17.93 0.57 5.21
CA MET A 206 -18.50 1.66 5.99
C MET A 206 -19.73 2.26 5.29
N GLN A 207 -19.67 2.52 3.99
CA GLN A 207 -20.82 3.01 3.22
C GLN A 207 -21.98 2.01 3.23
N ALA A 208 -21.70 0.71 3.08
CA ALA A 208 -22.71 -0.34 3.15
C ALA A 208 -23.41 -0.37 4.51
N TYR A 209 -22.67 -0.17 5.60
CA TYR A 209 -23.26 -0.02 6.95
C TYR A 209 -24.22 1.16 7.03
N HIS A 210 -23.81 2.34 6.55
CA HIS A 210 -24.63 3.55 6.60
C HIS A 210 -25.90 3.47 5.74
N ARG A 211 -25.89 2.71 4.64
CA ARG A 211 -27.09 2.51 3.80
C ARG A 211 -28.14 1.66 4.49
N HIS A 212 -27.75 0.70 5.34
CA HIS A 212 -28.67 -0.26 5.94
C HIS A 212 -28.40 -0.55 7.43
N PRO A 213 -28.32 0.46 8.31
CA PRO A 213 -27.88 0.28 9.70
C PRO A 213 -28.75 -0.70 10.49
N GLN A 214 -30.05 -0.74 10.22
CA GLN A 214 -30.98 -1.66 10.89
C GLN A 214 -30.66 -3.13 10.61
N ALA A 215 -30.22 -3.47 9.40
CA ALA A 215 -29.86 -4.84 9.05
C ALA A 215 -28.65 -5.34 9.87
N PHE A 216 -27.72 -4.44 10.19
CA PHE A 216 -26.60 -4.72 11.08
C PHE A 216 -27.05 -4.80 12.55
N LYS A 217 -27.96 -3.92 12.99
CA LYS A 217 -28.50 -3.93 14.35
C LYS A 217 -29.17 -5.26 14.71
N VAL A 218 -29.92 -5.85 13.77
CA VAL A 218 -30.54 -7.18 13.94
C VAL A 218 -29.50 -8.29 14.15
N LEU A 219 -28.30 -8.17 13.57
CA LEU A 219 -27.23 -9.16 13.76
C LEU A 219 -26.49 -8.99 15.09
N MET A 220 -26.36 -7.76 15.56
CA MET A 220 -25.73 -7.42 16.85
C MET A 220 -26.61 -7.81 18.04
N GLY A 221 -27.94 -7.75 17.88
CA GLY A 221 -28.88 -8.02 18.98
C GLY A 221 -28.69 -7.01 20.12
N THR A 222 -28.61 -7.50 21.35
CA THR A 222 -28.43 -6.67 22.55
C THR A 222 -27.01 -6.17 22.77
N LYS A 223 -26.01 -6.61 21.97
CA LYS A 223 -24.59 -6.29 22.18
C LYS A 223 -24.10 -5.13 21.30
N SER A 224 -24.98 -4.21 20.92
CA SER A 224 -24.62 -3.12 20.02
C SER A 224 -23.59 -2.16 20.61
N GLU A 225 -23.53 -2.04 21.94
CA GLU A 225 -22.58 -1.18 22.65
C GLU A 225 -21.11 -1.57 22.40
N LEU A 226 -20.83 -2.86 22.13
CA LEU A 226 -19.47 -3.34 21.87
C LEU A 226 -18.86 -2.76 20.59
N LEU A 227 -19.69 -2.27 19.67
CA LEU A 227 -19.24 -1.69 18.41
C LEU A 227 -19.27 -0.16 18.41
N GLU A 228 -19.66 0.48 19.51
CA GLU A 228 -19.72 1.93 19.59
C GLU A 228 -18.36 2.59 19.40
N ALA A 229 -17.33 2.13 20.11
CA ALA A 229 -15.98 2.69 19.99
C ALA A 229 -15.39 2.52 18.56
N PRO A 230 -15.46 1.32 17.92
CA PRO A 230 -15.10 1.18 16.52
C PRO A 230 -15.90 2.10 15.56
N LEU A 231 -17.21 2.26 15.78
CA LEU A 231 -18.03 3.16 14.95
C LEU A 231 -17.59 4.62 15.12
N GLN A 232 -17.36 5.07 16.35
CA GLN A 232 -16.84 6.41 16.65
C GLN A 232 -15.48 6.64 15.99
N PHE A 233 -14.59 5.64 16.00
CA PHE A 233 -13.32 5.70 15.30
C PHE A 233 -13.53 6.03 13.80
N TYR A 234 -14.39 5.28 13.10
CA TYR A 234 -14.63 5.54 11.68
C TYR A 234 -15.37 6.86 11.40
N GLN A 235 -16.22 7.31 12.32
CA GLN A 235 -16.80 8.65 12.23
C GLN A 235 -15.73 9.74 12.30
N LEU A 236 -14.76 9.62 13.22
CA LEU A 236 -13.63 10.54 13.33
C LEU A 236 -12.74 10.50 12.08
N VAL A 237 -12.49 9.31 11.55
CA VAL A 237 -11.74 9.14 10.29
C VAL A 237 -12.40 9.90 9.14
N ARG A 238 -13.74 9.81 8.99
CA ARG A 238 -14.46 10.61 7.98
C ARG A 238 -14.35 12.11 8.21
N LYS A 239 -14.52 12.57 9.45
CA LYS A 239 -14.37 13.99 9.79
C LYS A 239 -12.98 14.50 9.44
N ARG A 240 -11.95 13.69 9.67
CA ARG A 240 -10.57 13.98 9.30
C ARG A 240 -10.40 14.07 7.78
N ASP A 241 -11.00 13.16 7.00
CA ASP A 241 -10.97 13.23 5.53
C ASP A 241 -11.59 14.52 5.01
N THR A 242 -12.75 14.90 5.54
CA THR A 242 -13.42 16.16 5.20
C THR A 242 -12.54 17.37 5.54
N ALA A 243 -11.99 17.44 6.75
CA ALA A 243 -11.13 18.55 7.15
C ALA A 243 -9.84 18.63 6.30
N MET A 244 -9.25 17.49 5.91
CA MET A 244 -8.10 17.46 5.02
C MET A 244 -8.45 18.01 3.64
N LEU A 245 -9.59 17.61 3.05
CA LEU A 245 -10.04 18.10 1.75
C LEU A 245 -10.33 19.61 1.77
N GLU A 246 -10.98 20.11 2.81
CA GLU A 246 -11.28 21.53 2.98
C GLU A 246 -10.00 22.36 3.09
N ASN A 247 -9.02 21.88 3.87
CA ASN A 247 -7.72 22.54 3.99
C ASN A 247 -6.95 22.55 2.66
N LEU A 248 -6.97 21.43 1.92
CA LEU A 248 -6.33 21.36 0.60
C LEU A 248 -6.99 22.30 -0.40
N LYS A 249 -8.33 22.35 -0.42
CA LYS A 249 -9.08 23.31 -1.24
C LYS A 249 -8.69 24.73 -0.91
N LYS A 250 -8.59 25.08 0.37
CA LYS A 250 -8.15 26.40 0.82
C LYS A 250 -6.74 26.72 0.32
N ILE A 251 -5.79 25.80 0.47
CA ILE A 251 -4.40 25.99 -0.01
C ILE A 251 -4.37 26.24 -1.52
N LEU A 252 -5.06 25.42 -2.32
CA LEU A 252 -5.14 25.58 -3.78
C LEU A 252 -5.67 26.96 -4.17
N GLN A 253 -6.70 27.45 -3.46
CA GLN A 253 -7.32 28.74 -3.75
C GLN A 253 -6.47 29.93 -3.28
N THR A 254 -5.89 29.87 -2.08
CA THR A 254 -5.19 31.01 -1.47
C THR A 254 -3.75 31.16 -1.93
N GLN A 255 -3.05 30.06 -2.17
CA GLN A 255 -1.61 30.08 -2.46
C GLN A 255 -1.29 30.06 -3.95
N LYS A 256 -2.31 29.94 -4.83
CA LYS A 256 -2.18 29.86 -6.29
C LYS A 256 -1.12 28.84 -6.74
N VAL A 257 -0.97 27.75 -5.98
CA VAL A 257 -0.03 26.66 -6.31
C VAL A 257 -0.60 25.77 -7.40
N GLN A 258 0.26 25.33 -8.32
CA GLN A 258 -0.14 24.47 -9.45
C GLN A 258 -0.28 23.00 -9.06
N ALA A 259 0.42 22.56 -8.02
CA ALA A 259 0.42 21.17 -7.56
C ALA A 259 0.63 21.09 -6.05
N ILE A 260 0.05 20.06 -5.42
CA ILE A 260 0.23 19.74 -4.00
C ILE A 260 0.57 18.26 -3.87
N ALA A 261 1.64 17.96 -3.15
CA ALA A 261 1.96 16.61 -2.71
C ALA A 261 1.29 16.34 -1.36
N VAL A 262 0.46 15.29 -1.29
CA VAL A 262 -0.24 14.89 -0.06
C VAL A 262 0.24 13.51 0.38
N LEU A 263 0.78 13.43 1.60
CA LEU A 263 1.12 12.16 2.22
C LEU A 263 -0.05 11.70 3.10
N ALA A 264 -0.67 10.58 2.73
CA ALA A 264 -1.82 10.04 3.45
C ALA A 264 -1.67 8.53 3.69
N GLY A 265 -2.29 8.04 4.77
CA GLY A 265 -2.43 6.62 5.03
C GLY A 265 -3.32 5.94 3.99
N GLY A 266 -3.14 4.62 3.81
CA GLY A 266 -3.83 3.86 2.77
C GLY A 266 -5.37 3.90 2.84
N PHE A 267 -5.95 4.02 4.04
CA PHE A 267 -7.39 4.16 4.22
C PHE A 267 -7.91 5.50 3.68
N HIS A 268 -7.23 6.61 3.99
CA HIS A 268 -7.63 7.96 3.61
C HIS A 268 -7.53 8.21 2.09
N ALA A 269 -6.68 7.46 1.39
CA ALA A 269 -6.44 7.66 -0.05
C ALA A 269 -7.72 7.56 -0.90
N GLU A 270 -8.62 6.61 -0.60
CA GLU A 270 -9.89 6.47 -1.32
C GLU A 270 -10.85 7.63 -1.02
N GLY A 271 -10.95 8.05 0.25
CA GLY A 271 -11.78 9.21 0.63
C GLY A 271 -11.30 10.51 -0.01
N LEU A 272 -9.98 10.72 -0.07
CA LEU A 272 -9.37 11.85 -0.76
C LEU A 272 -9.62 11.79 -2.28
N LYS A 273 -9.47 10.62 -2.90
CA LYS A 273 -9.77 10.41 -4.32
C LYS A 273 -11.21 10.74 -4.67
N GLU A 274 -12.18 10.25 -3.88
CA GLU A 274 -13.59 10.62 -4.05
C GLU A 274 -13.80 12.14 -3.91
N GLY A 275 -13.13 12.75 -2.93
CA GLY A 275 -13.15 14.19 -2.72
C GLY A 275 -12.61 15.00 -3.89
N PHE A 276 -11.45 14.63 -4.43
CA PHE A 276 -10.83 15.30 -5.58
C PHE A 276 -11.69 15.17 -6.84
N ASN A 277 -12.25 13.98 -7.09
CA ASN A 277 -13.21 13.79 -8.20
C ASN A 277 -14.41 14.74 -8.09
N LYS A 278 -15.00 14.87 -6.89
CA LYS A 278 -16.14 15.78 -6.65
C LYS A 278 -15.77 17.25 -6.79
N LEU A 279 -14.52 17.61 -6.52
CA LEU A 279 -14.01 18.97 -6.67
C LEU A 279 -13.53 19.28 -8.10
N GLY A 280 -13.53 18.29 -9.01
CA GLY A 280 -12.98 18.46 -10.36
C GLY A 280 -11.46 18.63 -10.37
N VAL A 281 -10.75 18.11 -9.35
CA VAL A 281 -9.29 18.22 -9.23
C VAL A 281 -8.63 16.96 -9.77
N SER A 282 -7.74 17.13 -10.75
CA SER A 282 -6.88 16.05 -11.25
C SER A 282 -5.87 15.62 -10.18
N TYR A 283 -5.64 14.32 -10.04
CA TYR A 283 -4.68 13.77 -9.07
C TYR A 283 -3.93 12.57 -9.64
N VAL A 284 -2.76 12.29 -9.06
CA VAL A 284 -1.98 11.07 -9.29
C VAL A 284 -1.79 10.38 -7.94
N LEU A 285 -2.18 9.10 -7.85
CA LEU A 285 -1.99 8.31 -6.64
C LEU A 285 -0.69 7.50 -6.75
N ILE A 286 0.29 7.83 -5.92
CA ILE A 286 1.54 7.08 -5.80
C ILE A 286 1.47 6.24 -4.53
N THR A 287 1.50 4.91 -4.67
CA THR A 287 1.55 3.99 -3.53
C THR A 287 2.83 3.16 -3.55
N PRO A 288 3.60 3.07 -2.45
CA PRO A 288 4.79 2.26 -2.40
C PRO A 288 4.44 0.77 -2.54
N ARG A 289 5.30 0.02 -3.26
CA ARG A 289 5.18 -1.44 -3.36
C ARG A 289 5.67 -2.06 -2.05
N ILE A 290 4.77 -2.68 -1.30
CA ILE A 290 5.13 -3.42 -0.09
C ILE A 290 5.81 -4.73 -0.54
N LYS A 291 7.13 -4.81 -0.37
CA LYS A 291 7.92 -6.03 -0.68
C LYS A 291 8.00 -7.00 0.51
N SER A 292 7.72 -6.55 1.72
CA SER A 292 7.71 -7.40 2.92
C SER A 292 6.81 -6.82 4.01
N PHE A 293 6.28 -7.70 4.87
CA PHE A 293 5.53 -7.33 6.07
C PHE A 293 6.43 -7.08 7.31
N LYS A 294 7.77 -7.02 7.12
CA LYS A 294 8.69 -6.63 8.21
C LYS A 294 8.32 -5.22 8.66
N GLY A 295 7.96 -5.07 9.95
CA GLY A 295 7.48 -3.81 10.54
C GLY A 295 6.01 -3.80 10.98
N GLN A 296 5.23 -4.86 10.75
CA GLN A 296 3.83 -4.94 11.23
C GLN A 296 3.71 -4.77 12.77
N LYS A 297 4.69 -5.26 13.53
CA LYS A 297 4.79 -5.03 14.98
C LYS A 297 4.89 -3.53 15.32
N THR A 298 5.60 -2.75 14.50
CA THR A 298 5.72 -1.29 14.69
C THR A 298 4.38 -0.60 14.47
N TYR A 299 3.58 -1.04 13.49
CA TYR A 299 2.24 -0.49 13.26
C TYR A 299 1.33 -0.68 14.47
N HIS A 300 1.31 -1.88 15.04
CA HIS A 300 0.48 -2.19 16.21
C HIS A 300 0.86 -1.32 17.42
N ARG A 301 2.17 -1.15 17.68
CA ARG A 301 2.68 -0.27 18.74
C ARG A 301 2.26 1.19 18.53
N VAL A 302 2.42 1.71 17.30
CA VAL A 302 1.99 3.07 16.95
C VAL A 302 0.49 3.26 17.17
N MET A 303 -0.33 2.28 16.79
CA MET A 303 -1.80 2.33 16.98
C MET A 303 -2.22 2.26 18.45
N GLN A 304 -1.40 1.64 19.31
CA GLN A 304 -1.57 1.65 20.77
C GLN A 304 -1.07 2.96 21.42
N GLY A 305 -0.62 3.93 20.62
CA GLY A 305 -0.04 5.18 21.12
C GLY A 305 1.34 4.98 21.73
N GLU A 306 2.02 3.86 21.46
CA GLU A 306 3.45 3.67 21.77
C GLU A 306 4.29 4.39 20.72
N LEU A 307 4.21 5.71 20.75
CA LEU A 307 4.94 6.60 19.87
C LEU A 307 6.34 6.81 20.44
N SER A 308 7.35 6.78 19.58
CA SER A 308 8.74 7.02 20.00
C SER A 308 8.93 8.39 20.66
N TYR A 309 8.08 9.36 20.30
CA TYR A 309 8.04 10.69 20.89
C TYR A 309 7.09 10.85 22.08
N ARG A 310 6.52 9.77 22.61
CA ARG A 310 5.50 9.84 23.69
C ARG A 310 6.01 10.59 24.92
N THR A 311 7.28 10.43 25.28
CA THR A 311 7.92 11.14 26.40
C THR A 311 8.01 12.66 26.19
N TYR A 312 7.86 13.12 24.95
CA TYR A 312 7.89 14.54 24.55
C TYR A 312 6.50 15.16 24.41
N LEU A 313 5.41 14.39 24.58
CA LEU A 313 4.02 14.88 24.53
C LEU A 313 3.65 15.72 25.75
N ARG A 314 4.29 16.88 25.90
CA ARG A 314 3.97 17.89 26.93
C ARG A 314 3.22 19.09 26.35
N THR A 315 3.34 19.32 25.05
CA THR A 315 2.71 20.43 24.33
C THR A 315 1.88 19.88 23.17
N THR A 316 2.33 20.02 21.93
CA THR A 316 1.63 19.53 20.74
C THR A 316 2.28 18.25 20.19
N PHE A 317 1.54 17.50 19.36
CA PHE A 317 2.10 16.36 18.63
C PHE A 317 3.26 16.77 17.72
N TYR A 318 3.18 17.95 17.12
CA TYR A 318 4.23 18.48 16.27
C TYR A 318 5.50 18.74 17.07
N ASP A 319 5.40 19.44 18.20
CA ASP A 319 6.53 19.74 19.07
C ASP A 319 7.18 18.46 19.60
N ALA A 320 6.36 17.49 20.03
CA ALA A 320 6.85 16.21 20.52
C ALA A 320 7.61 15.44 19.44
N PHE A 321 7.04 15.39 18.23
CA PHE A 321 7.66 14.75 17.07
C PHE A 321 8.99 15.42 16.69
N ILE A 322 9.00 16.75 16.53
CA ILE A 322 10.21 17.49 16.14
C ILE A 322 11.31 17.28 17.16
N ARG A 323 11.03 17.38 18.46
CA ARG A 323 12.02 17.13 19.51
C ARG A 323 12.62 15.72 19.40
N HIS A 324 11.78 14.69 19.35
CA HIS A 324 12.27 13.32 19.21
C HIS A 324 13.06 13.11 17.91
N ALA A 325 12.53 13.56 16.78
CA ALA A 325 13.17 13.37 15.47
C ALA A 325 14.53 14.06 15.40
N SER A 326 14.61 15.30 15.91
CA SER A 326 15.86 16.04 15.92
C SER A 326 16.88 15.43 16.87
N GLU A 327 16.49 14.90 18.03
CA GLU A 327 17.41 14.17 18.91
C GLU A 327 17.98 12.91 18.25
N GLN A 328 17.15 12.15 17.55
CA GLN A 328 17.60 10.97 16.79
C GLN A 328 18.55 11.36 15.65
N LEU A 329 18.23 12.45 14.93
CA LEU A 329 19.02 12.90 13.79
C LEU A 329 20.45 13.31 14.18
N VAL A 330 20.62 13.89 15.37
CA VAL A 330 21.93 14.37 15.84
C VAL A 330 22.61 13.39 16.80
N ALA A 331 21.99 12.25 17.12
CA ALA A 331 22.47 11.32 18.14
C ALA A 331 23.90 10.81 17.85
N ASP A 332 24.17 10.56 16.58
CA ASP A 332 25.41 9.93 16.11
C ASP A 332 26.39 10.93 15.50
N TRP A 333 26.07 12.23 15.52
CA TRP A 333 26.93 13.27 14.97
C TRP A 333 28.13 13.56 15.88
N GLU A 334 29.29 13.76 15.27
CA GLU A 334 30.50 14.23 15.96
C GLU A 334 30.43 15.74 16.27
N PRO A 335 31.13 16.26 17.31
CA PRO A 335 30.95 17.65 17.75
C PRO A 335 31.19 18.70 16.67
N ARG A 336 32.12 18.43 15.76
CA ARG A 336 32.41 19.30 14.62
C ARG A 336 31.26 19.30 13.62
N GLU A 337 30.81 18.13 13.20
CA GLU A 337 29.69 17.94 12.28
C GLU A 337 28.42 18.57 12.83
N PHE A 338 28.16 18.40 14.14
CA PHE A 338 27.02 19.01 14.81
C PHE A 338 27.01 20.53 14.70
N ARG A 339 28.15 21.20 14.98
CA ARG A 339 28.26 22.65 14.90
C ARG A 339 28.07 23.15 13.47
N GLU A 340 28.75 22.54 12.51
CA GLU A 340 28.69 22.91 11.08
C GLU A 340 27.26 22.77 10.53
N ASN A 341 26.59 21.66 10.83
CA ASN A 341 25.22 21.43 10.40
C ASN A 341 24.19 22.32 11.11
N LEU A 342 24.35 22.61 12.40
CA LEU A 342 23.42 23.48 13.13
C LEU A 342 23.45 24.92 12.60
N ILE A 343 24.66 25.44 12.27
CA ILE A 343 24.81 26.74 11.61
C ILE A 343 24.13 26.72 10.24
N THR A 344 24.38 25.66 9.46
CA THR A 344 23.79 25.49 8.13
C THR A 344 22.26 25.48 8.20
N TRP A 345 21.69 24.71 9.13
CA TRP A 345 20.23 24.64 9.33
C TRP A 345 19.63 25.98 9.75
N ARG A 346 20.28 26.70 10.66
CA ARG A 346 19.83 28.04 11.08
C ARG A 346 19.82 29.01 9.90
N ASN A 347 20.91 29.04 9.13
CA ASN A 347 21.06 29.94 7.99
C ASN A 347 20.04 29.60 6.89
N GLU A 348 19.83 28.32 6.62
CA GLU A 348 18.85 27.88 5.62
C GLU A 348 17.42 28.18 6.08
N LEU A 349 17.09 28.00 7.35
CA LEU A 349 15.80 28.40 7.91
C LEU A 349 15.55 29.90 7.72
N ILE A 350 16.54 30.76 8.01
CA ILE A 350 16.42 32.21 7.81
C ILE A 350 16.21 32.53 6.32
N ARG A 351 17.01 31.95 5.42
CA ARG A 351 16.87 32.14 3.97
C ARG A 351 15.49 31.72 3.47
N GLN A 352 15.00 30.54 3.87
CA GLN A 352 13.68 30.03 3.49
C GLN A 352 12.55 30.91 4.01
N LEU A 353 12.66 31.45 5.23
CA LEU A 353 11.68 32.39 5.78
C LEU A 353 11.74 33.75 5.08
N ALA A 354 12.93 34.26 4.75
CA ALA A 354 13.12 35.50 3.99
C ALA A 354 12.50 35.41 2.60
N LEU A 355 12.81 34.35 1.84
CA LEU A 355 12.25 34.09 0.50
C LEU A 355 10.72 34.03 0.51
N LYS A 356 10.13 33.55 1.62
CA LYS A 356 8.68 33.46 1.81
C LYS A 356 8.06 34.69 2.48
N GLN A 357 8.85 35.74 2.74
CA GLN A 357 8.43 36.95 3.46
C GLN A 357 7.83 36.67 4.85
N ARG A 358 8.34 35.64 5.54
CA ARG A 358 7.87 35.13 6.84
C ARG A 358 8.93 35.24 7.94
N LEU A 359 9.84 36.22 7.86
CA LEU A 359 10.92 36.40 8.84
C LEU A 359 10.41 36.60 10.27
N THR A 360 9.22 37.20 10.45
CA THR A 360 8.57 37.36 11.76
C THR A 360 8.24 36.03 12.45
N GLU A 361 8.20 34.92 11.69
CA GLU A 361 7.98 33.57 12.24
C GLU A 361 9.25 32.89 12.73
N LEU A 362 10.43 33.49 12.57
CA LEU A 362 11.71 32.89 12.97
C LEU A 362 11.71 32.48 14.45
N GLY A 363 11.08 33.27 15.31
CA GLY A 363 10.94 32.97 16.75
C GLY A 363 10.15 31.69 17.06
N ARG A 364 9.36 31.16 16.12
CA ARG A 364 8.67 29.87 16.29
C ARG A 364 9.60 28.67 16.10
N TYR A 365 10.68 28.84 15.34
CA TYR A 365 11.55 27.74 14.91
C TYR A 365 12.89 27.70 15.64
N LEU A 366 13.43 28.86 16.03
CA LEU A 366 14.66 28.96 16.82
C LEU A 366 14.65 28.11 18.11
N PRO A 367 13.55 28.03 18.89
CA PRO A 367 13.53 27.22 20.10
C PRO A 367 13.83 25.74 19.86
N TYR A 368 13.57 25.20 18.66
CA TYR A 368 13.93 23.81 18.33
C TYR A 368 15.43 23.65 18.11
N LEU A 369 16.09 24.61 17.44
CA LEU A 369 17.54 24.57 17.23
C LEU A 369 18.29 24.72 18.56
N GLU A 370 17.80 25.60 19.44
CA GLU A 370 18.33 25.77 20.80
C GLU A 370 18.13 24.49 21.62
N TRP A 371 16.94 23.89 21.57
CA TRP A 371 16.66 22.64 22.25
C TRP A 371 17.57 21.49 21.80
N ILE A 372 17.83 21.38 20.49
CA ILE A 372 18.77 20.41 19.91
C ILE A 372 20.18 20.64 20.44
N TYR A 373 20.65 21.89 20.44
CA TYR A 373 21.94 22.29 20.99
C TYR A 373 22.08 21.89 22.46
N GLU A 374 21.12 22.27 23.30
CA GLU A 374 21.14 21.92 24.71
C GLU A 374 21.17 20.41 24.94
N ARG A 375 20.38 19.64 24.18
CA ARG A 375 20.34 18.19 24.35
C ARG A 375 21.62 17.51 23.92
N TYR A 376 22.20 17.96 22.81
CA TYR A 376 23.47 17.45 22.33
C TYR A 376 24.60 17.72 23.35
N VAL A 377 24.70 18.95 23.87
CA VAL A 377 25.66 19.34 24.92
C VAL A 377 25.48 18.52 26.19
N ARG A 378 24.24 18.35 26.66
CA ARG A 378 23.97 17.54 27.87
C ARG A 378 24.35 16.07 27.69
N ARG A 379 24.25 15.51 26.48
CA ARG A 379 24.51 14.09 26.21
C ARG A 379 25.99 13.78 26.02
N ARG A 380 26.76 14.68 25.42
CA ARG A 380 28.20 14.49 25.13
C ARG A 380 29.14 15.09 26.19
N GLY A 381 28.60 15.71 27.24
CA GLY A 381 29.41 16.41 28.24
C GLY A 381 29.93 17.75 27.72
N HIS A 382 30.50 18.57 28.61
CA HIS A 382 30.89 19.98 28.39
C HIS A 382 32.01 20.22 27.34
N GLU A 383 32.20 19.39 26.32
CA GLU A 383 33.20 19.58 25.25
C GLU A 383 32.81 20.67 24.22
N LEU A 384 31.71 21.39 24.44
CA LEU A 384 31.16 22.38 23.52
C LEU A 384 31.23 23.82 24.03
N THR A 385 32.06 24.12 25.04
CA THR A 385 32.35 25.52 25.40
C THR A 385 33.04 26.22 24.24
N VAL A 386 32.24 26.89 23.40
CA VAL A 386 32.69 27.83 22.39
C VAL A 386 33.40 28.94 23.12
N SER A 387 34.71 29.10 22.88
CA SER A 387 35.49 30.16 23.49
C SER A 387 34.85 31.52 23.17
N THR A 388 35.00 32.49 24.08
CA THR A 388 34.50 33.86 23.88
C THR A 388 34.97 34.46 22.55
N SER A 389 36.17 34.07 22.09
CA SER A 389 36.72 34.45 20.78
C SER A 389 35.98 33.84 19.59
N GLN A 390 35.53 32.57 19.67
CA GLN A 390 34.72 31.96 18.62
C GLN A 390 33.32 32.57 18.55
N LYS A 391 32.72 32.96 19.69
CA LYS A 391 31.43 33.66 19.71
C LYS A 391 31.51 35.01 19.00
N ALA A 392 32.58 35.77 19.25
CA ALA A 392 32.82 37.05 18.58
C ALA A 392 33.00 36.89 17.07
N ARG A 393 33.73 35.86 16.63
CA ARG A 393 33.94 35.59 15.19
C ARG A 393 32.63 35.24 14.46
N ILE A 394 31.81 34.37 15.06
CA ILE A 394 30.52 33.97 14.47
C ILE A 394 29.56 35.16 14.40
N ALA A 395 29.54 36.03 15.42
CA ALA A 395 28.72 37.24 15.39
C ALA A 395 29.13 38.16 14.24
N GLN A 396 30.43 38.34 14.01
CA GLN A 396 30.95 39.14 12.90
C GLN A 396 30.57 38.54 11.54
N GLU A 397 30.74 37.23 11.35
CA GLU A 397 30.38 36.53 10.10
C GLU A 397 28.87 36.67 9.77
N ILE A 398 27.99 36.73 10.78
CA ILE A 398 26.55 36.94 10.59
C ILE A 398 26.27 38.39 10.15
N VAL A 399 26.90 39.38 10.80
CA VAL A 399 26.73 40.80 10.45
C VAL A 399 27.20 41.03 9.00
N ASP A 400 28.34 40.47 8.64
CA ASP A 400 28.92 40.61 7.30
C ASP A 400 28.04 39.92 6.24
N GLY A 401 27.52 38.73 6.55
CA GLY A 401 26.61 37.99 5.66
C GLY A 401 25.25 38.68 5.45
N ILE A 402 24.69 39.31 6.49
CA ILE A 402 23.47 40.12 6.36
C ILE A 402 23.74 41.36 5.51
N GLY A 403 24.88 42.04 5.72
CA GLY A 403 25.28 43.20 4.94
C GLY A 403 25.51 42.87 3.47
N GLN A 404 26.10 41.71 3.17
CA GLN A 404 26.25 41.23 1.80
C GLN A 404 24.90 40.94 1.13
N TYR A 405 24.01 40.22 1.82
CA TYR A 405 22.68 39.91 1.27
C TYR A 405 21.84 41.17 1.02
N GLN A 406 21.92 42.18 1.87
CA GLN A 406 21.26 43.47 1.67
C GLN A 406 21.81 44.23 0.46
N ARG A 407 23.11 44.12 0.17
CA ARG A 407 23.74 44.72 -1.02
C ARG A 407 23.41 43.97 -2.32
N GLU A 408 23.09 42.69 -2.25
CA GLU A 408 22.70 41.88 -3.42
C GLU A 408 21.21 41.98 -3.77
N MET A 409 20.39 42.52 -2.85
CA MET A 409 18.93 42.65 -2.99
C MET A 409 18.46 44.09 -3.27
N LEU A 410 19.36 45.07 -3.21
CA LEU A 410 19.19 46.46 -3.67
C LEU A 410 19.90 46.60 -5.01
#